data_AF-A0A3D3QZJ1-F1
#
_entry.id   AF-A0A3D3QZJ1-F1
#
_cell.length_a   1.000
_cell.length_b   1.000
_cell.length_c   1.000
_cell.angle_alpha   90.00
_cell.angle_beta   90.00
_cell.angle_gamma   90.00
#
_symmetry.space_group_name_H-M   'P 1'
#
loop_
_entity.id
_entity.type
_entity.pdbx_description
1 polymer ?
#
loop_
_entity_poly.entity_id
_entity_poly.type
_entity_poly.pdbx_seq_one_letter_code
_entity_poly.pdbx_strand_id
1 'polypeptide(L)'
;MILSRNWLQIPLFLILFLISSATNQLAAAEETLGAVRFTAGKSPLENEPVSVELPETGFTAEQVFLIETADAEMTAIPAQIEKRKQSADLLWWIPPGKTAAGKTREFQIHPGTISPPQELTIKETDRAYQIRIGDHPVLSYNYQHIEPPKPLDPLYGRSAHIHPIWTPGGKIVS
;
A
#
# COMPACT_ATOMS: atom_id res chain seq x y z
N MET A 1 -65.77 -49.01 42.06
CA MET A 1 -65.11 -49.39 40.79
C MET A 1 -65.01 -48.13 39.95
N ILE A 2 -63.80 -47.79 39.49
CA ILE A 2 -63.50 -46.92 38.32
C ILE A 2 -63.55 -45.38 38.54
N LEU A 3 -62.32 -44.80 38.50
CA LEU A 3 -61.89 -43.51 37.90
C LEU A 3 -62.55 -42.19 38.40
N SER A 4 -61.91 -41.02 38.51
CA SER A 4 -60.56 -40.52 38.20
C SER A 4 -60.51 -39.01 38.52
N ARG A 5 -59.29 -38.46 38.51
CA ARG A 5 -58.92 -37.12 37.99
C ARG A 5 -58.56 -36.04 39.03
N ASN A 6 -57.28 -36.11 39.43
CA ASN A 6 -56.50 -35.02 39.99
C ASN A 6 -56.20 -33.95 38.92
N TRP A 7 -56.46 -32.69 39.23
CA TRP A 7 -55.90 -31.47 38.61
C TRP A 7 -55.73 -30.47 39.79
N LEU A 8 -54.66 -29.73 40.03
CA LEU A 8 -53.48 -29.34 39.26
C LEU A 8 -52.42 -28.94 40.32
N GLN A 9 -51.25 -29.59 40.35
CA GLN A 9 -50.12 -29.11 41.15
C GLN A 9 -49.33 -28.08 40.32
N ILE A 10 -49.16 -26.88 40.87
CA ILE A 10 -48.20 -25.89 40.38
C ILE A 10 -46.94 -26.09 41.24
N PRO A 11 -45.81 -26.48 40.64
CA PRO A 11 -44.67 -25.57 40.66
C PRO A 11 -43.84 -25.67 39.37
N LEU A 12 -43.83 -24.62 38.54
CA LEU A 12 -42.85 -24.52 37.46
C LEU A 12 -41.63 -23.76 37.98
N PHE A 13 -40.72 -24.54 38.57
CA PHE A 13 -39.32 -24.23 38.74
C PHE A 13 -38.71 -24.01 37.34
N LEU A 14 -38.50 -22.77 36.93
CA LEU A 14 -37.65 -22.45 35.78
C LEU A 14 -36.51 -21.57 36.28
N ILE A 15 -35.48 -22.26 36.75
CA ILE A 15 -34.12 -21.77 36.94
C ILE A 15 -33.66 -21.23 35.58
N LEU A 16 -33.66 -19.91 35.43
CA LEU A 16 -33.01 -19.24 34.30
C LEU A 16 -31.49 -19.28 34.57
N PHE A 17 -30.86 -20.34 34.10
CA PHE A 17 -29.40 -20.50 34.11
C PHE A 17 -28.81 -19.50 33.10
N LEU A 18 -28.45 -18.31 33.57
CA LEU A 18 -27.67 -17.31 32.82
C LEU A 18 -26.27 -17.89 32.56
N ILE A 19 -26.12 -18.58 31.43
CA ILE A 19 -24.83 -18.97 30.89
C ILE A 19 -24.19 -17.68 30.35
N SER A 20 -23.39 -17.03 31.17
CA SER A 20 -22.44 -15.99 30.74
C SER A 20 -21.36 -16.65 29.89
N SER A 21 -21.62 -16.76 28.58
CA SER A 21 -20.59 -17.06 27.60
C SER A 21 -19.66 -15.86 27.52
N ALA A 22 -18.62 -15.83 28.35
CA ALA A 22 -17.47 -14.96 28.10
C ALA A 22 -16.81 -15.45 26.81
N THR A 23 -17.17 -14.83 25.69
CA THR A 23 -16.44 -14.99 24.43
C THR A 23 -15.06 -14.38 24.64
N ASN A 24 -14.10 -15.21 25.04
CA ASN A 24 -12.69 -14.86 24.92
C ASN A 24 -12.36 -14.76 23.43
N GLN A 25 -12.47 -13.55 22.90
CA GLN A 25 -11.99 -13.24 21.56
C GLN A 25 -10.48 -13.15 21.66
N LEU A 26 -9.80 -14.24 21.31
CA LEU A 26 -8.37 -14.23 21.10
C LEU A 26 -8.13 -13.37 19.85
N ALA A 27 -7.84 -12.08 20.05
CA ALA A 27 -7.31 -11.27 18.97
C ALA A 27 -6.03 -11.96 18.51
N ALA A 28 -6.01 -12.44 17.26
CA ALA A 28 -4.77 -12.88 16.64
C ALA A 28 -3.78 -11.73 16.77
N ALA A 29 -2.64 -11.95 17.43
CA ALA A 29 -1.59 -10.97 17.46
C ALA A 29 -1.23 -10.67 16.00
N GLU A 30 -1.43 -9.43 15.58
CA GLU A 30 -1.09 -9.00 14.24
C GLU A 30 0.42 -9.23 14.07
N GLU A 31 0.79 -10.16 13.19
CA GLU A 31 2.17 -10.60 13.06
C GLU A 31 2.99 -9.46 12.48
N THR A 32 3.76 -8.78 13.33
CA THR A 32 4.72 -7.75 12.88
C THR A 32 6.07 -8.39 12.56
N LEU A 33 6.67 -7.99 11.44
CA LEU A 33 8.01 -8.43 11.04
C LEU A 33 9.12 -7.57 11.66
N GLY A 34 8.77 -6.47 12.33
CA GLY A 34 9.70 -5.52 12.92
C GLY A 34 9.26 -4.08 12.73
N ALA A 35 10.16 -3.13 13.02
CA ALA A 35 9.90 -1.71 12.87
C ALA A 35 11.05 -1.02 12.13
N VAL A 36 10.70 0.04 11.39
CA VAL A 36 11.64 0.93 10.70
C VAL A 36 11.42 2.36 11.15
N ARG A 37 12.50 3.12 11.20
CA ARG A 37 12.47 4.55 11.53
C ARG A 37 13.32 5.31 10.55
N PHE A 38 12.85 6.49 10.18
CA PHE A 38 13.64 7.44 9.40
C PHE A 38 13.56 8.82 10.04
N THR A 39 14.61 9.63 9.84
CA THR A 39 14.67 11.01 10.29
C THR A 39 14.81 11.91 9.09
N ALA A 40 13.90 12.88 8.93
CA ALA A 40 14.01 13.89 7.90
C ALA A 40 15.30 14.70 8.10
N GLY A 41 15.96 15.05 6.99
CA GLY A 41 17.18 15.84 7.00
C GLY A 41 16.95 17.31 7.39
N LYS A 42 17.79 18.20 6.86
CA LYS A 42 17.69 19.65 7.11
C LYS A 42 16.46 20.29 6.46
N SER A 43 15.89 19.64 5.45
CA SER A 43 14.66 20.05 4.78
C SER A 43 13.51 19.14 5.20
N PRO A 44 12.26 19.65 5.27
CA PRO A 44 11.09 18.79 5.43
C PRO A 44 10.93 17.86 4.22
N LEU A 45 10.24 16.75 4.43
CA LEU A 45 9.81 15.81 3.39
C LEU A 45 8.29 15.82 3.35
N GLU A 46 7.68 15.73 2.17
CA GLU A 46 6.22 15.64 2.06
C GLU A 46 5.81 14.71 0.90
N ASN A 47 5.24 13.55 1.24
CA ASN A 47 4.86 12.51 0.26
C ASN A 47 6.00 12.13 -0.70
N GLU A 48 7.24 12.06 -0.17
CA GLU A 48 8.44 11.69 -0.92
C GLU A 48 8.83 10.23 -0.64
N PRO A 49 9.39 9.50 -1.62
CA PRO A 49 9.89 8.16 -1.39
C PRO A 49 11.09 8.17 -0.44
N VAL A 50 11.08 7.24 0.52
CA VAL A 50 12.19 6.99 1.43
C VAL A 50 12.53 5.50 1.40
N SER A 51 13.74 5.16 1.83
CA SER A 51 14.16 3.77 1.97
C SER A 51 15.08 3.51 3.14
N VAL A 52 15.13 2.23 3.53
CA VAL A 52 16.05 1.71 4.54
C VAL A 52 16.60 0.36 4.09
N GLU A 53 17.85 0.08 4.44
CA GLU A 53 18.43 -1.24 4.25
C GLU A 53 17.81 -2.23 5.23
N LEU A 54 17.39 -3.37 4.70
CA LEU A 54 16.88 -4.46 5.49
C LEU A 54 18.03 -5.30 6.04
N PRO A 55 17.89 -5.88 7.25
CA PRO A 55 18.90 -6.79 7.78
C PRO A 55 19.13 -7.98 6.83
N GLU A 56 20.36 -8.49 6.80
CA GLU A 56 20.72 -9.67 5.98
C GLU A 56 19.93 -10.93 6.33
N THR A 57 19.32 -10.98 7.51
CA THR A 57 18.41 -12.06 7.90
C THR A 57 17.18 -12.16 6.99
N GLY A 58 16.87 -11.08 6.25
CA GLY A 58 15.78 -11.01 5.29
C GLY A 58 14.39 -11.09 5.92
N PHE A 59 13.37 -10.97 5.06
CA PHE A 59 11.99 -11.31 5.39
C PHE A 59 11.57 -12.50 4.54
N THR A 60 10.82 -13.43 5.13
CA THR A 60 10.15 -14.53 4.39
C THR A 60 8.95 -14.03 3.59
N ALA A 61 8.40 -12.86 3.96
CA ALA A 61 7.28 -12.26 3.26
C ALA A 61 7.73 -11.62 1.94
N GLU A 62 7.09 -11.99 0.84
CA GLU A 62 7.32 -11.41 -0.49
C GLU A 62 6.70 -10.01 -0.64
N GLN A 63 5.62 -9.75 0.12
CA GLN A 63 4.86 -8.50 0.09
C GLN A 63 4.64 -8.02 1.52
N VAL A 64 4.79 -6.71 1.72
CA VAL A 64 4.68 -6.07 3.03
C VAL A 64 3.92 -4.75 2.91
N PHE A 65 3.36 -4.31 4.02
CA PHE A 65 2.84 -2.96 4.20
C PHE A 65 3.30 -2.40 5.56
N LEU A 66 3.16 -1.09 5.72
CA LEU A 66 3.55 -0.39 6.93
C LEU A 66 2.33 0.18 7.65
N ILE A 67 2.40 0.23 8.98
CA ILE A 67 1.51 1.04 9.81
C ILE A 67 2.39 2.02 10.58
N GLU A 68 2.05 3.31 10.59
CA GLU A 68 2.79 4.27 11.41
C GLU A 68 2.49 4.03 12.89
N THR A 69 3.53 3.92 13.72
CA THR A 69 3.38 3.58 15.14
C THR A 69 2.53 4.61 15.91
N ALA A 70 2.54 5.87 15.46
CA ALA A 70 1.75 6.94 16.06
C ALA A 70 0.30 7.04 15.51
N ASP A 71 -0.05 6.26 14.48
CA ASP A 71 -1.36 6.31 13.86
C ASP A 71 -2.36 5.41 14.59
N ALA A 72 -3.33 6.03 15.25
CA ALA A 72 -4.40 5.33 15.96
C ALA A 72 -5.40 4.65 15.02
N GLU A 73 -5.50 5.12 13.76
CA GLU A 73 -6.41 4.54 12.76
C GLU A 73 -5.81 3.29 12.07
N MET A 74 -4.54 3.00 12.33
CA MET A 74 -3.82 1.86 11.75
C MET A 74 -3.87 1.86 10.21
N THR A 75 -3.70 3.05 9.61
CA THR A 75 -3.76 3.21 8.16
C THR A 75 -2.61 2.47 7.51
N ALA A 76 -2.94 1.51 6.66
CA ALA A 76 -1.95 0.71 5.95
C ALA A 76 -1.31 1.52 4.80
N ILE A 77 0.03 1.58 4.81
CA ILE A 77 0.87 2.32 3.87
C ILE A 77 1.59 1.33 2.94
N PRO A 78 1.43 1.42 1.60
CA PRO A 78 2.09 0.49 0.69
C PRO A 78 3.61 0.60 0.79
N ALA A 79 4.28 -0.56 0.78
CA ALA A 79 5.73 -0.63 0.76
C ALA A 79 6.22 -1.71 -0.22
N GLN A 80 7.44 -1.56 -0.71
CA GLN A 80 8.04 -2.43 -1.71
C GLN A 80 9.44 -2.86 -1.27
N ILE A 81 9.75 -4.15 -1.43
CA ILE A 81 11.09 -4.68 -1.19
C ILE A 81 11.81 -4.75 -2.55
N GLU A 82 12.91 -3.99 -2.68
CA GLU A 82 13.85 -4.11 -3.78
C GLU A 82 14.88 -5.19 -3.44
N LYS A 83 14.80 -6.33 -4.15
CA LYS A 83 15.76 -7.42 -4.02
C LYS A 83 17.09 -7.06 -4.68
N ARG A 84 18.18 -6.99 -3.90
CA ARG A 84 19.52 -6.66 -4.39
C ARG A 84 20.45 -7.88 -4.31
N LYS A 85 21.32 -8.06 -5.31
CA LYS A 85 22.14 -9.29 -5.43
C LYS A 85 23.42 -9.29 -4.59
N GLN A 86 24.03 -8.12 -4.39
CA GLN A 86 25.37 -7.96 -3.78
C GLN A 86 25.35 -6.96 -2.61
N SER A 87 24.16 -6.63 -2.12
CA SER A 87 23.94 -5.69 -1.03
C SER A 87 22.62 -6.03 -0.33
N ALA A 88 22.43 -5.51 0.87
CA ALA A 88 21.18 -5.66 1.63
C ALA A 88 19.96 -5.25 0.79
N ASP A 89 18.82 -5.92 0.94
CA ASP A 89 17.58 -5.49 0.29
C ASP A 89 17.18 -4.08 0.77
N LEU A 90 16.48 -3.31 -0.07
CA LEU A 90 15.90 -2.02 0.34
C LEU A 90 14.40 -2.17 0.53
N LEU A 91 13.89 -1.62 1.63
CA LEU A 91 12.48 -1.36 1.80
C LEU A 91 12.17 0.08 1.38
N TRP A 92 11.25 0.24 0.44
CA TRP A 92 10.78 1.52 -0.08
C TRP A 92 9.35 1.80 0.35
N TRP A 93 9.06 3.04 0.74
CA TRP A 93 7.69 3.52 0.98
C TRP A 93 7.61 5.04 0.82
N ILE A 94 6.39 5.57 0.80
CA ILE A 94 6.12 7.01 0.78
C ILE A 94 5.40 7.35 2.09
N PRO A 95 6.04 8.04 3.05
CA PRO A 95 5.38 8.47 4.28
C PRO A 95 4.29 9.48 3.94
N PRO A 96 3.03 9.25 4.36
CA PRO A 96 1.95 10.17 4.06
C PRO A 96 2.14 11.48 4.81
N GLY A 97 1.83 12.59 4.14
CA GLY A 97 1.86 13.94 4.70
C GLY A 97 3.28 14.47 4.96
N LYS A 98 3.35 15.54 5.74
CA LYS A 98 4.57 16.29 5.99
C LYS A 98 5.36 15.73 7.17
N THR A 99 6.65 15.48 6.95
CA THR A 99 7.64 15.21 7.98
C THR A 99 8.53 16.44 8.13
N ALA A 100 8.43 17.15 9.26
CA ALA A 100 9.24 18.35 9.49
C ALA A 100 10.75 18.01 9.60
N ALA A 101 11.60 18.98 9.26
CA ALA A 101 13.06 18.82 9.31
C ALA A 101 13.54 18.32 10.69
N GLY A 102 14.45 17.35 10.68
CA GLY A 102 14.99 16.72 11.89
C GLY A 102 14.01 15.86 12.69
N LYS A 103 12.77 15.66 12.21
CA LYS A 103 11.80 14.78 12.89
C LYS A 103 11.95 13.34 12.44
N THR A 104 11.77 12.45 13.40
CA THR A 104 11.77 11.00 13.22
C THR A 104 10.34 10.49 13.16
N ARG A 105 10.07 9.56 12.23
CA ARG A 105 8.83 8.78 12.19
C ARG A 105 9.19 7.30 12.27
N GLU A 106 8.29 6.52 12.86
CA GLU A 106 8.46 5.09 13.11
C GLU A 106 7.27 4.32 12.55
N PHE A 107 7.54 3.19 11.93
CA PHE A 107 6.55 2.38 11.24
C PHE A 107 6.77 0.91 11.56
N GLN A 108 5.70 0.19 11.84
CA GLN A 108 5.70 -1.26 11.96
C GLN A 108 5.55 -1.90 10.58
N ILE A 109 6.30 -2.98 10.35
CA ILE A 109 6.24 -3.77 9.12
C ILE A 109 5.29 -4.94 9.36
N HIS A 110 4.35 -5.13 8.45
CA HIS A 110 3.40 -6.23 8.46
C HIS A 110 3.49 -7.02 7.15
N PRO A 111 3.38 -8.36 7.19
CA PRO A 111 3.31 -9.18 5.99
C PRO A 111 1.95 -8.97 5.32
N GLY A 112 1.95 -8.99 3.99
CA GLY A 112 0.72 -8.98 3.19
C GLY A 112 0.69 -7.88 2.15
N THR A 113 -0.43 -7.84 1.44
CA THR A 113 -0.60 -7.00 0.27
C THR A 113 -1.76 -6.07 0.48
N ILE A 114 -1.47 -4.79 0.35
CA ILE A 114 -2.49 -3.77 0.21
C ILE A 114 -2.45 -3.26 -1.23
N SER A 115 -3.63 -3.10 -1.81
CA SER A 115 -3.72 -2.50 -3.14
C SER A 115 -3.51 -1.00 -3.00
N PRO A 116 -2.62 -0.38 -3.79
CA PRO A 116 -2.55 1.06 -3.84
C PRO A 116 -3.91 1.63 -4.29
N PRO A 117 -4.25 2.86 -3.90
CA PRO A 117 -5.54 3.45 -4.22
C PRO A 117 -5.78 3.61 -5.73
N GLN A 118 -4.69 3.69 -6.52
CA GLN A 118 -4.75 3.74 -7.98
C GLN A 118 -3.75 2.77 -8.58
N GLU A 119 -4.20 2.02 -9.58
CA GLU A 119 -3.38 1.04 -10.28
C GLU A 119 -2.51 1.71 -11.34
N LEU A 120 -1.24 1.28 -11.42
CA LEU A 120 -0.37 1.62 -12.54
C LEU A 120 -0.65 0.66 -13.69
N THR A 121 -1.01 1.20 -14.85
CA THR A 121 -1.29 0.42 -16.05
C THR A 121 -0.39 0.87 -17.20
N ILE A 122 -0.09 -0.06 -18.10
CA ILE A 122 0.60 0.22 -19.36
C ILE A 122 -0.39 -0.01 -20.48
N LYS A 123 -0.73 1.06 -21.20
CA LYS A 123 -1.52 0.99 -22.42
C LYS A 123 -0.58 0.98 -23.62
N GLU A 124 -0.55 -0.13 -24.33
CA GLU A 124 0.06 -0.17 -25.66
C GLU A 124 -0.82 0.61 -26.66
N THR A 125 -0.16 1.47 -27.43
CA THR A 125 -0.75 2.16 -28.58
C THR A 125 -0.04 1.68 -29.83
N ASP A 126 -0.47 2.15 -31.00
CA ASP A 126 0.15 1.85 -32.28
C ASP A 126 1.63 2.30 -32.38
N ARG A 127 2.11 3.21 -31.52
CA ARG A 127 3.48 3.76 -31.61
C ARG A 127 4.24 3.91 -30.28
N ALA A 128 3.57 3.69 -29.16
CA ALA A 128 4.11 3.99 -27.82
C ALA A 128 3.50 3.10 -26.73
N TYR A 129 4.27 2.92 -25.65
CA TYR A 129 3.74 2.46 -24.37
C TYR A 129 3.38 3.67 -23.52
N GLN A 130 2.10 3.84 -23.21
CA GLN A 130 1.64 4.89 -22.31
C GLN A 130 1.48 4.35 -20.90
N ILE A 131 2.26 4.87 -19.97
CA ILE A 131 2.16 4.57 -18.54
C ILE A 131 1.09 5.48 -17.92
N ARG A 132 0.18 4.88 -17.16
CA ARG A 132 -0.98 5.55 -16.58
C ARG A 132 -1.12 5.17 -15.10
N ILE A 133 -1.66 6.08 -14.30
CA ILE A 133 -2.12 5.81 -12.94
C ILE A 133 -3.62 6.09 -12.93
N GLY A 134 -4.42 5.04 -12.75
CA GLY A 134 -5.85 5.09 -13.06
C GLY A 134 -6.11 5.62 -14.48
N ASP A 135 -6.93 6.67 -14.59
CA ASP A 135 -7.23 7.31 -15.86
C ASP A 135 -6.26 8.43 -16.28
N HIS A 136 -5.23 8.69 -15.47
CA HIS A 136 -4.28 9.79 -15.72
C HIS A 136 -3.02 9.28 -16.44
N PRO A 137 -2.69 9.79 -17.64
CA PRO A 137 -1.40 9.49 -18.27
C PRO A 137 -0.27 10.15 -17.49
N VAL A 138 0.83 9.43 -17.29
CA VAL A 138 2.03 9.91 -16.58
C VAL A 138 3.18 10.17 -17.54
N LEU A 139 3.43 9.22 -18.44
CA LEU A 139 4.42 9.37 -19.51
C LEU A 139 4.11 8.43 -20.68
N SER A 140 4.65 8.76 -21.85
CA SER A 140 4.66 7.88 -23.02
C SER A 140 6.10 7.57 -23.44
N TYR A 141 6.39 6.29 -23.65
CA TYR A 141 7.62 5.83 -24.32
C TYR A 141 7.32 5.51 -25.78
N ASN A 142 7.76 6.38 -26.69
CA ASN A 142 7.58 6.20 -28.13
C ASN A 142 8.64 5.23 -28.65
N TYR A 143 8.25 4.00 -28.98
CA TYR A 143 9.17 2.99 -29.50
C TYR A 143 9.26 3.03 -31.04
N GLN A 144 8.25 3.54 -31.74
CA GLN A 144 8.34 3.77 -33.18
C GLN A 144 9.05 5.09 -33.51
N HIS A 145 9.54 5.19 -34.75
CA HIS A 145 10.12 6.42 -35.29
C HIS A 145 9.03 7.47 -35.50
N ILE A 146 9.25 8.67 -34.96
CA ILE A 146 8.36 9.82 -35.11
C ILE A 146 9.10 10.87 -35.93
N GLU A 147 8.52 11.20 -37.08
CA GLU A 147 8.96 12.29 -37.94
C GLU A 147 8.87 13.64 -37.20
N PRO A 148 9.83 14.56 -37.41
CA PRO A 148 9.79 15.85 -36.77
C PRO A 148 8.67 16.72 -37.36
N PRO A 149 8.10 17.66 -36.58
CA PRO A 149 7.08 18.56 -37.10
C PRO A 149 7.65 19.44 -38.21
N LYS A 150 6.88 19.63 -39.29
CA LYS A 150 7.27 20.51 -40.40
C LYS A 150 7.42 21.96 -39.89
N PRO A 151 8.40 22.74 -40.39
CA PRO A 151 9.28 22.45 -41.54
C PRO A 151 10.65 21.85 -41.16
N LEU A 152 10.80 21.23 -39.99
CA LEU A 152 12.10 20.68 -39.57
C LEU A 152 12.59 19.59 -40.54
N ASP A 153 13.91 19.51 -40.68
CA ASP A 153 14.59 18.48 -41.47
C ASP A 153 14.25 17.08 -40.93
N PRO A 154 13.89 16.10 -41.78
CA PRO A 154 13.61 14.71 -41.36
C PRO A 154 14.72 14.06 -40.51
N LEU A 155 15.96 14.54 -40.62
CA LEU A 155 17.07 14.10 -39.76
C LEU A 155 16.78 14.26 -38.25
N TYR A 156 15.87 15.17 -37.87
CA TYR A 156 15.44 15.38 -36.48
C TYR A 156 14.36 14.39 -35.99
N GLY A 157 13.96 13.42 -36.81
CA GLY A 157 13.08 12.34 -36.40
C GLY A 157 13.71 11.46 -35.32
N ARG A 158 12.90 10.93 -34.40
CA ARG A 158 13.38 10.16 -33.24
C ARG A 158 12.47 9.01 -32.87
N SER A 159 13.07 7.93 -32.38
CA SER A 159 12.42 6.79 -31.74
C SER A 159 12.97 6.61 -30.32
N ALA A 160 12.50 5.58 -29.61
CA ALA A 160 12.99 5.17 -28.28
C ALA A 160 13.13 6.34 -27.27
N HIS A 161 12.12 7.22 -27.20
CA HIS A 161 12.17 8.41 -26.37
C HIS A 161 10.94 8.56 -25.49
N ILE A 162 11.14 9.15 -24.30
CA ILE A 162 10.06 9.48 -23.37
C ILE A 162 9.49 10.86 -23.74
N HIS A 163 8.27 10.89 -24.29
CA HIS A 163 7.55 12.12 -24.57
C HIS A 163 6.06 11.84 -24.89
N PRO A 164 5.10 12.62 -24.37
CA PRO A 164 5.28 13.66 -23.37
C PRO A 164 5.35 13.08 -21.95
N ILE A 165 5.63 13.96 -20.98
CA ILE A 165 5.50 13.70 -19.54
C ILE A 165 4.42 14.64 -19.00
N TRP A 166 3.54 14.11 -18.14
CA TRP A 166 2.48 14.86 -17.50
C TRP A 166 2.78 15.11 -16.01
N THR A 167 2.48 16.31 -15.55
CA THR A 167 2.41 16.63 -14.11
C THR A 167 1.22 15.94 -13.46
N PRO A 168 1.19 15.83 -12.11
CA PRO A 168 0.01 15.34 -11.39
C PRO A 168 -1.28 16.11 -11.72
N GLY A 169 -1.17 17.40 -12.04
CA GLY A 169 -2.30 18.24 -12.49
C GLY A 169 -2.67 18.08 -13.98
N GLY A 170 -2.05 17.15 -14.70
CA GLY A 170 -2.33 16.86 -16.11
C GLY A 170 -1.67 17.79 -17.13
N LYS A 171 -0.86 18.77 -16.69
CA LYS A 171 -0.09 19.64 -17.60
C LYS A 171 1.10 18.88 -18.20
N ILE A 172 1.37 19.05 -19.50
CA ILE A 172 2.57 18.54 -20.18
C ILE A 172 3.80 19.39 -19.82
N VAL A 173 4.94 18.76 -19.52
CA VAL A 173 6.20 19.43 -19.09
C VAL A 173 7.41 19.13 -19.98
N SER A 174 7.16 18.69 -21.21
CA SER A 174 8.20 18.29 -22.17
C SER A 174 8.25 19.17 -23.41
#